data_AF-A0AAD2SWF7-F1
#
_entry.id   AF-A0AAD2SWF7-F1
#
_cell.length_a   1.000
_cell.length_b   1.000
_cell.length_c   1.000
_cell.angle_alpha   90.00
_cell.angle_beta   90.00
_cell.angle_gamma   90.00
#
_symmetry.space_group_name_H-M   'P 1'
#
loop_
_entity.id
_entity.type
_entity.pdbx_description
1 polymer ?
#
loop_
_entity_poly.entity_id
_entity_poly.type
_entity_poly.pdbx_seq_one_letter_code
_entity_poly.pdbx_strand_id
1 'polypeptide(L)'
;MHWLFGVPLIGGVVLLIFQKLIPNLSRLSLNLWNSAVATIAVGVLFRGIVNLSGRSTTLDLPYWYVGIGLAGLALLSMIFTRSVWEIDIQDTKKD
;
A
#
# COMPACT_ATOMS: atom_id res chain seq x y z
N MET A 1 6.78 -21.93 -3.89
CA MET A 1 6.13 -21.07 -4.91
C MET A 1 4.63 -20.86 -4.71
N HIS A 2 3.97 -21.49 -3.73
CA HIS A 2 2.50 -21.33 -3.55
C HIS A 2 2.06 -19.95 -3.03
N TRP A 3 2.92 -19.21 -2.34
CA TRP A 3 2.56 -17.94 -1.68
C TRP A 3 2.95 -16.68 -2.46
N LEU A 4 3.38 -16.84 -3.72
CA LEU A 4 3.88 -15.73 -4.55
C LEU A 4 2.84 -14.61 -4.71
N PHE A 5 1.57 -15.00 -4.87
CA PHE A 5 0.44 -14.09 -5.03
C PHE A 5 -0.19 -13.65 -3.71
N GLY A 6 0.30 -14.18 -2.57
CA GLY A 6 -0.29 -13.88 -1.26
C GLY A 6 -0.19 -12.40 -0.91
N VAL A 7 0.98 -11.79 -1.15
CA VAL A 7 1.21 -10.36 -0.85
C VAL A 7 0.28 -9.43 -1.64
N PRO A 8 0.23 -9.47 -2.98
CA PRO A 8 -0.66 -8.58 -3.74
C PRO A 8 -2.13 -8.85 -3.47
N LEU A 9 -2.53 -10.11 -3.24
CA LEU A 9 -3.92 -10.46 -2.94
C LEU A 9 -4.36 -9.92 -1.58
N ILE A 10 -3.55 -10.14 -0.53
CA ILE A 10 -3.82 -9.59 0.81
C ILE A 10 -3.80 -8.05 0.77
N GLY A 11 -2.79 -7.45 0.11
CA GLY A 11 -2.68 -6.00 -0.03
C GLY A 11 -3.89 -5.37 -0.73
N GLY A 12 -4.43 -6.04 -1.76
CA GLY A 12 -5.65 -5.61 -2.46
C GLY A 12 -6.91 -5.73 -1.58
N VAL A 13 -7.10 -6.87 -0.90
CA VAL A 13 -8.25 -7.08 -0.01
C VAL A 13 -8.26 -6.06 1.13
N VAL A 14 -7.10 -5.80 1.74
CA VAL A 14 -6.97 -4.78 2.80
C VAL A 14 -7.29 -3.38 2.27
N LEU A 15 -6.86 -3.04 1.05
CA LEU A 15 -7.22 -1.77 0.43
C LEU A 15 -8.72 -1.61 0.22
N LEU A 16 -9.42 -2.68 -0.22
CA LEU A 16 -10.87 -2.66 -0.39
C LEU A 16 -11.60 -2.43 0.95
N ILE A 17 -11.09 -3.02 2.04
CA ILE A 17 -11.61 -2.76 3.40
C ILE A 17 -11.40 -1.29 3.78
N PHE A 18 -10.22 -0.72 3.50
CA PHE A 18 -9.97 0.70 3.76
C PHE A 18 -10.91 1.62 2.97
N GLN A 19 -11.14 1.34 1.69
CA GLN A 19 -12.08 2.12 0.88
C GLN A 19 -13.53 1.98 1.36
N LYS A 20 -13.89 0.84 1.95
CA LYS A 20 -15.22 0.64 2.54
C LYS A 20 -15.42 1.42 3.84
N LEU A 21 -14.38 1.52 4.66
CA LEU A 21 -14.39 2.25 5.94
C LEU A 21 -14.21 3.77 5.76
N ILE A 22 -13.36 4.17 4.83
CA ILE A 22 -13.01 5.57 4.54
C ILE A 22 -13.33 5.81 3.05
N PRO A 23 -14.54 6.27 2.72
CA PRO A 23 -14.87 6.63 1.35
C PRO A 23 -13.99 7.81 0.90
N ASN A 24 -13.57 7.81 -0.36
CA ASN A 24 -12.73 8.84 -0.99
C ASN A 24 -11.30 8.98 -0.44
N LEU A 25 -10.54 7.88 -0.48
CA LEU A 25 -9.09 7.94 -0.23
C LEU A 25 -8.38 8.82 -1.27
N SER A 26 -7.45 9.65 -0.81
CA SER A 26 -6.63 10.50 -1.67
C SER A 26 -5.79 9.68 -2.65
N ARG A 27 -5.58 10.23 -3.86
CA ARG A 27 -4.67 9.64 -4.87
C ARG A 27 -3.28 9.37 -4.32
N LEU A 28 -2.80 10.23 -3.41
CA LEU A 28 -1.51 10.03 -2.75
C LEU A 28 -1.50 8.76 -1.89
N SER A 29 -2.50 8.59 -1.04
CA SER A 29 -2.62 7.42 -0.15
C SER A 29 -2.73 6.12 -0.94
N LEU A 30 -3.50 6.13 -2.04
CA LEU A 30 -3.63 4.97 -2.95
C LEU A 30 -2.30 4.64 -3.64
N ASN A 31 -1.56 5.65 -4.12
CA ASN A 31 -0.27 5.44 -4.78
C ASN A 31 0.79 4.93 -3.81
N LEU A 32 0.82 5.46 -2.59
CA LEU A 32 1.73 4.99 -1.53
C LEU A 32 1.42 3.55 -1.14
N TRP A 33 0.14 3.20 -0.99
CA TRP A 33 -0.28 1.84 -0.71
C TRP A 33 0.11 0.87 -1.83
N ASN A 34 -0.18 1.22 -3.09
CA ASN A 34 0.17 0.39 -4.24
C ASN A 34 1.69 0.21 -4.36
N SER A 35 2.46 1.26 -4.12
CA SER A 35 3.93 1.20 -4.13
C SER A 35 4.48 0.32 -3.01
N ALA A 36 3.87 0.36 -1.82
CA ALA A 36 4.22 -0.52 -0.70
C ALA A 36 3.99 -2.00 -1.05
N VAL A 37 2.79 -2.33 -1.53
CA VAL A 37 2.42 -3.71 -1.93
C VAL A 37 3.33 -4.22 -3.04
N ALA A 38 3.61 -3.40 -4.06
CA ALA A 38 4.51 -3.75 -5.14
C ALA A 38 5.94 -4.02 -4.65
N THR A 39 6.47 -3.19 -3.76
CA THR A 39 7.83 -3.34 -3.20
C THR A 39 7.97 -4.66 -2.43
N ILE A 40 7.01 -4.98 -1.56
CA ILE A 40 7.01 -6.24 -0.79
C ILE A 40 6.85 -7.44 -1.73
N ALA A 41 5.98 -7.34 -2.74
CA ALA A 41 5.81 -8.39 -3.72
C ALA A 41 7.12 -8.70 -4.47
N VAL A 42 7.86 -7.66 -4.89
CA VAL A 42 9.18 -7.82 -5.51
C VAL A 42 10.18 -8.46 -4.54
N GLY A 43 10.17 -8.10 -3.26
CA GLY A 43 11.01 -8.76 -2.25
C GLY A 43 10.73 -10.26 -2.09
N VAL A 44 9.45 -10.65 -2.10
CA VAL A 44 9.04 -12.07 -2.06
C VAL A 44 9.42 -12.80 -3.35
N LEU A 45 9.26 -12.17 -4.52
CA LEU A 45 9.73 -12.69 -5.80
C LEU A 45 11.24 -12.94 -5.78
N PHE A 46 12.01 -11.95 -5.34
CA PHE A 46 13.47 -12.02 -5.24
C PHE A 46 13.89 -13.18 -4.32
N ARG A 47 13.27 -13.31 -3.15
CA ARG A 47 13.51 -14.43 -2.24
C ARG A 47 13.17 -15.78 -2.88
N GLY A 48 12.12 -15.85 -3.70
CA GLY A 48 11.77 -17.03 -4.48
C GLY A 48 12.87 -17.41 -5.48
N ILE A 49 13.39 -16.43 -6.23
CA ILE A 49 14.49 -16.65 -7.19
C ILE A 49 15.76 -17.14 -6.48
N VAL A 50 16.13 -16.49 -5.38
CA VAL A 50 17.29 -16.86 -4.56
C VAL A 50 17.17 -18.29 -4.05
N ASN A 51 16.02 -18.66 -3.48
CA ASN A 51 15.78 -20.01 -2.97
C ASN A 51 15.82 -21.07 -4.09
N LEU A 52 15.33 -20.76 -5.29
CA LEU A 52 15.45 -21.65 -6.45
C LEU A 52 16.89 -21.82 -6.92
N SER A 53 17.70 -20.77 -6.81
CA SER A 53 19.12 -20.79 -7.18
C SER A 53 20.01 -21.55 -6.19
N GLY A 54 19.46 -22.08 -5.08
CA GLY A 54 20.21 -22.80 -4.05
C GLY A 54 21.13 -21.90 -3.20
N ARG A 55 21.00 -20.58 -3.32
CA ARG A 55 21.80 -19.59 -2.60
C ARG A 55 20.98 -19.02 -1.43
N SER A 56 21.64 -18.57 -0.37
CA SER A 56 21.01 -17.82 0.72
C SER A 56 21.54 -16.39 0.70
N THR A 57 20.65 -15.40 0.73
CA THR A 57 21.02 -13.98 0.87
C THR A 57 19.99 -13.26 1.73
N THR A 58 20.44 -12.21 2.41
CA THR A 58 19.63 -11.31 3.23
C THR A 58 19.16 -10.07 2.46
N LEU A 59 19.37 -10.05 1.14
CA LEU A 59 18.94 -8.96 0.26
C LEU A 59 17.42 -8.86 0.08
N ASP A 60 16.64 -9.75 0.68
CA ASP A 60 15.19 -9.62 0.78
C ASP A 60 14.76 -8.62 1.87
N LEU A 61 15.56 -8.41 2.91
CA LEU A 61 15.23 -7.50 4.03
C LEU A 61 14.99 -6.04 3.61
N PRO A 62 15.80 -5.42 2.73
CA PRO A 62 15.57 -4.04 2.27
C PRO A 62 14.18 -3.84 1.66
N TYR A 63 13.67 -4.81 0.91
CA TYR A 63 12.34 -4.75 0.31
C TYR A 63 11.24 -4.74 1.39
N TRP A 64 11.42 -5.49 2.46
CA TRP A 64 10.52 -5.47 3.61
C TRP A 64 10.56 -4.11 4.32
N TYR A 65 11.75 -3.56 4.60
CA TYR A 65 11.85 -2.27 5.28
C TYR A 65 11.26 -1.12 4.47
N VAL A 66 11.58 -1.05 3.17
CA VAL A 66 11.04 0.00 2.28
C VAL A 66 9.53 -0.18 2.11
N GLY A 67 9.07 -1.42 1.91
CA GLY A 67 7.65 -1.74 1.78
C GLY A 67 6.83 -1.36 3.03
N ILE A 68 7.33 -1.70 4.22
CA ILE A 68 6.70 -1.33 5.49
C ILE A 68 6.72 0.19 5.69
N GLY A 69 7.83 0.86 5.33
CA GLY A 69 7.93 2.32 5.37
C GLY A 69 6.87 2.99 4.48
N LEU A 70 6.72 2.53 3.24
CA LEU A 70 5.70 3.02 2.31
C LEU A 70 4.28 2.73 2.81
N ALA A 71 4.04 1.56 3.41
CA ALA A 71 2.74 1.23 4.00
C ALA A 71 2.42 2.15 5.19
N GLY A 72 3.41 2.41 6.06
CA GLY A 72 3.28 3.36 7.17
C GLY A 72 2.97 4.77 6.68
N LEU A 73 3.68 5.25 5.65
CA LEU A 73 3.39 6.53 5.00
C LEU A 73 2.00 6.56 4.36
N ALA A 74 1.56 5.46 3.75
CA ALA A 74 0.21 5.35 3.20
C ALA A 74 -0.84 5.50 4.31
N LEU A 75 -0.69 4.79 5.43
CA LEU A 75 -1.60 4.87 6.58
C LEU A 75 -1.61 6.27 7.21
N LEU A 76 -0.43 6.88 7.40
CA LEU A 76 -0.33 8.26 7.86
C LEU A 76 -1.06 9.20 6.89
N SER A 77 -0.83 9.05 5.58
CA SER A 77 -1.54 9.84 4.57
C SER A 77 -3.05 9.63 4.61
N MET A 78 -3.56 8.42 4.89
CA MET A 78 -5.01 8.19 5.01
C MET A 78 -5.62 8.93 6.22
N ILE A 79 -4.87 9.11 7.30
CA ILE A 79 -5.32 9.84 8.51
C ILE A 79 -5.30 11.35 8.27
N PHE A 80 -4.22 11.89 7.71
CA PHE A 80 -4.02 13.33 7.54
C PHE A 80 -4.67 13.88 6.27
N THR A 81 -4.64 13.13 5.16
CA THR A 81 -5.24 13.52 3.88
C THR A 81 -6.66 12.99 3.78
N ARG A 82 -7.50 13.26 4.80
CA ARG A 82 -8.95 13.16 4.64
C ARG A 82 -9.31 14.16 3.55
N SER A 83 -9.87 13.71 2.43
CA SER A 83 -10.26 14.60 1.34
C SER A 83 -11.26 15.62 1.88
N VAL A 84 -10.78 16.83 2.14
CA VAL A 84 -11.62 18.00 2.41
C VAL A 84 -12.43 18.22 1.14
N TRP A 85 -13.65 17.71 1.12
CA TRP A 85 -14.65 17.96 0.06
C TRP A 85 -16.01 18.36 0.64
N GLU A 86 -16.05 18.79 1.91
CA GLU A 86 -17.28 19.31 2.52
C GLU A 86 -17.29 20.83 2.73
N ILE A 87 -16.19 21.54 2.47
CA ILE A 87 -16.16 23.00 2.76
C ILE A 87 -16.78 23.83 1.63
N ASP A 88 -16.82 23.34 0.39
CA ASP A 88 -17.33 24.13 -0.76
C ASP A 88 -18.86 24.13 -0.95
N ILE A 89 -19.60 23.22 -0.31
CA ILE A 89 -21.07 23.15 -0.50
C ILE A 89 -21.80 24.17 0.38
N GLN A 90 -21.17 24.69 1.44
CA GLN A 90 -21.78 25.68 2.33
C GLN A 90 -21.65 27.12 1.83
N ASP A 91 -20.66 27.42 0.97
CA ASP A 91 -20.43 28.77 0.43
C ASP A 91 -21.25 29.08 -0.83
N THR A 92 -21.93 28.10 -1.44
CA THR A 92 -22.76 28.26 -2.64
C THR A 92 -24.26 28.36 -2.38
N LYS A 93 -24.67 28.38 -1.10
CA LYS A 93 -26.08 28.55 -0.70
C LYS A 93 -26.36 29.88 0.00
N LYS A 94 -25.44 30.84 -0.08
CA LYS A 94 -25.53 32.09 0.70
C LYS A 94 -25.74 33.35 -0.15
N ASP A 95 -26.01 33.15 -1.43
CA ASP A 95 -26.27 34.16 -2.44
C ASP A 95 -27.68 34.02 -3.04
#